data_AF-A0A940L9E6-F1
#
_entry.id   AF-A0A940L9E6-F1
#
_cell.length_a   1.000
_cell.length_b   1.000
_cell.length_c   1.000
_cell.angle_alpha   90.00
_cell.angle_beta   90.00
_cell.angle_gamma   90.00
#
_symmetry.space_group_name_H-M   'P 1'
#
loop_
_entity.id
_entity.type
_entity.pdbx_description
1 polymer ?
#
loop_
_entity_poly.entity_id
_entity_poly.type
_entity_poly.pdbx_seq_one_letter_code
_entity_poly.pdbx_strand_id
1 'polypeptide(L)'
;MKTEIFEKILTPVLESFMNVDFDFENKSMHIHNIETKERVETVRNMKILIYPNDHNPPHFHVISKDGSVNAKFTIDTCELICGTISSKDIKRIQAFHKHSKTVIVLERFWNKRNN
;
A
#
# COMPACT_ATOMS: atom_id res chain seq x y z
N MET A 1 -5.77 -19.65 -4.92
CA MET A 1 -5.64 -19.36 -6.38
C MET A 1 -5.96 -17.92 -6.78
N LYS A 2 -7.20 -17.37 -6.70
CA LYS A 2 -7.47 -15.98 -7.15
C LYS A 2 -6.80 -14.91 -6.26
N THR A 3 -6.82 -15.09 -4.95
CA THR A 3 -6.19 -14.18 -3.97
C THR A 3 -4.68 -14.07 -4.16
N GLU A 4 -4.02 -15.19 -4.48
CA GLU A 4 -2.57 -15.25 -4.71
C GLU A 4 -2.12 -14.46 -5.94
N ILE A 5 -2.94 -14.36 -6.99
CA ILE A 5 -2.59 -13.59 -8.19
C ILE A 5 -2.51 -12.10 -7.85
N PHE A 6 -3.44 -11.59 -7.04
CA PHE A 6 -3.46 -10.18 -6.66
C PHE A 6 -2.34 -9.84 -5.69
N GLU A 7 -2.08 -10.70 -4.72
CA GLU A 7 -0.92 -10.56 -3.84
C GLU A 7 0.38 -10.45 -4.66
N LYS A 8 0.55 -11.30 -5.69
CA LYS A 8 1.70 -11.27 -6.59
C LYS A 8 1.80 -10.00 -7.46
N ILE A 9 0.69 -9.32 -7.73
CA ILE A 9 0.66 -8.09 -8.53
C ILE A 9 0.84 -6.84 -7.66
N LEU A 10 0.11 -6.76 -6.55
CA LEU A 10 0.04 -5.56 -5.72
C LEU A 10 1.20 -5.45 -4.73
N THR A 11 1.71 -6.56 -4.21
CA THR A 11 2.82 -6.54 -3.24
C THR A 11 4.07 -5.86 -3.78
N PRO A 12 4.56 -6.15 -5.01
CA PRO A 12 5.73 -5.44 -5.55
C PRO A 12 5.48 -3.93 -5.75
N VAL A 13 4.25 -3.55 -6.10
CA VAL A 13 3.88 -2.14 -6.23
C VAL A 13 3.89 -1.47 -4.85
N LEU A 14 3.29 -2.10 -3.84
CA LEU A 14 3.30 -1.61 -2.47
C LEU A 14 4.74 -1.42 -1.96
N GLU A 15 5.59 -2.43 -2.12
CA GLU A 15 6.99 -2.36 -1.67
C GLU A 15 7.73 -1.16 -2.25
N SER A 16 7.50 -0.85 -3.53
CA SER A 16 8.08 0.35 -4.15
C SER A 16 7.68 1.63 -3.41
N PHE A 17 6.42 1.79 -2.99
CA PHE A 17 6.00 2.97 -2.21
C PHE A 17 6.56 2.95 -0.77
N MET A 18 6.69 1.76 -0.17
CA MET A 18 7.17 1.61 1.20
C MET A 18 8.66 1.92 1.34
N ASN A 19 9.43 1.65 0.29
CA ASN A 19 10.87 1.84 0.27
C ASN A 19 11.31 3.25 -0.16
N VAL A 20 10.40 4.06 -0.73
CA VAL A 20 10.72 5.45 -1.07
C VAL A 20 10.92 6.29 0.19
N ASP A 21 12.03 7.03 0.20
CA ASP A 21 12.32 8.05 1.19
C ASP A 21 11.44 9.28 0.96
N PHE A 22 10.25 9.20 1.57
CA PHE A 22 9.22 10.25 1.56
C PHE A 22 9.66 11.59 2.17
N ASP A 23 10.83 11.65 2.81
CA ASP A 23 11.38 12.90 3.31
C ASP A 23 11.91 13.80 2.17
N PHE A 24 12.00 13.27 0.93
CA PHE A 24 12.40 14.03 -0.25
C PHE A 24 11.25 14.83 -0.89
N GLU A 25 9.98 14.40 -0.76
CA GLU A 25 8.85 15.10 -1.40
C GLU A 25 8.43 16.40 -0.71
N ASN A 26 8.80 16.60 0.55
CA ASN A 26 8.59 17.91 1.23
C ASN A 26 9.74 18.89 0.98
N LYS A 27 10.81 18.47 0.30
CA LYS A 27 11.97 19.29 0.00
C LYS A 27 12.37 19.09 -1.46
N SER A 28 11.66 19.82 -2.32
CA SER A 28 12.08 20.27 -3.65
C SER A 28 11.24 19.80 -4.82
N MET A 29 10.25 20.62 -5.14
CA MET A 29 10.03 21.09 -6.51
C MET A 29 11.22 21.96 -6.99
N HIS A 30 12.47 21.51 -6.83
CA HIS A 30 13.69 22.16 -7.35
C HIS A 30 14.79 21.10 -7.49
N ILE A 31 15.00 20.70 -8.74
CA ILE A 31 16.16 19.92 -9.16
C ILE A 31 17.39 20.76 -8.84
N HIS A 32 18.14 20.40 -7.79
CA HIS A 32 19.56 20.71 -7.71
C HIS A 32 20.27 19.69 -6.82
N ASN A 33 21.27 19.03 -7.42
CA ASN A 33 22.37 18.29 -6.83
C ASN A 33 22.37 18.19 -5.30
N ILE A 34 21.90 17.06 -4.76
CA ILE A 34 22.22 16.68 -3.39
C ILE A 34 22.93 15.34 -3.45
N GLU A 35 24.16 15.38 -2.96
CA GLU A 35 25.09 14.28 -2.81
C GLU A 35 24.40 13.06 -2.16
N THR A 36 24.68 11.91 -2.74
CA THR A 36 24.26 10.57 -2.31
C THR A 36 24.60 10.33 -0.84
N LYS A 37 23.65 10.61 0.06
CA LYS A 37 23.55 9.84 1.31
C LYS A 37 22.95 8.50 0.94
N GLU A 38 23.81 7.51 0.74
CA GLU A 38 23.44 6.10 0.65
C GLU A 38 22.64 5.71 1.89
N ARG A 39 21.31 5.75 1.78
CA ARG A 39 20.47 5.05 2.73
C ARG A 39 20.40 3.61 2.25
N VAL A 40 21.15 2.74 2.92
CA VAL A 40 21.00 1.28 2.81
C VAL A 40 19.55 0.98 3.23
N GLU A 41 18.74 0.65 2.22
CA GLU A 41 17.28 0.63 2.21
C GLU A 41 16.67 -0.11 3.42
N THR A 42 15.73 0.52 4.13
CA THR A 42 14.93 -0.20 5.14
C THR A 42 13.83 -0.97 4.42
N VAL A 43 14.09 -2.25 4.12
CA VAL A 43 13.10 -3.15 3.52
C VAL A 43 12.01 -3.42 4.55
N ARG A 44 10.81 -2.86 4.34
CA ARG A 44 9.66 -3.00 5.27
C ARG A 44 8.81 -4.25 5.02
N ASN A 45 9.06 -4.97 3.91
CA ASN A 45 8.50 -6.27 3.55
C ASN A 45 7.01 -6.43 3.93
N MET A 46 6.18 -5.57 3.34
CA MET A 46 4.74 -5.52 3.57
C MET A 46 4.00 -6.20 2.42
N LYS A 47 2.94 -6.94 2.74
CA LYS A 47 2.09 -7.64 1.77
C LYS A 47 0.65 -7.13 1.83
N ILE A 48 -0.04 -7.25 0.69
CA ILE A 48 -1.47 -6.97 0.57
C ILE A 48 -2.25 -8.26 0.47
N LEU A 49 -3.26 -8.39 1.34
CA LEU A 49 -4.20 -9.50 1.31
C LEU A 49 -5.62 -8.96 1.11
N ILE A 50 -6.37 -9.58 0.20
CA ILE A 50 -7.79 -9.28 -0.01
C ILE A 50 -8.56 -10.59 0.14
N TYR A 51 -9.26 -10.78 1.24
CA TYR A 51 -9.98 -12.04 1.46
C TYR A 51 -11.30 -12.04 0.69
N PRO A 52 -11.58 -13.04 -0.17
CA PRO A 52 -12.79 -13.08 -0.98
C PRO A 52 -14.10 -13.03 -0.19
N ASN A 53 -14.09 -13.55 1.05
CA ASN A 53 -15.27 -13.63 1.93
C ASN A 53 -15.36 -12.49 2.95
N ASP A 54 -14.48 -11.48 2.88
CA ASP A 54 -14.53 -10.36 3.82
C ASP A 54 -15.81 -9.53 3.67
N HIS A 55 -16.41 -9.22 4.81
CA HIS A 55 -17.67 -8.50 4.95
C HIS A 55 -17.63 -7.07 4.38
N ASN A 56 -18.82 -6.48 4.20
CA ASN A 56 -18.95 -5.06 3.86
C ASN A 56 -18.52 -4.17 5.04
N PRO A 57 -17.78 -3.08 4.80
CA PRO A 57 -17.30 -2.59 3.50
C PRO A 57 -16.13 -3.43 2.93
N PRO A 58 -16.03 -3.58 1.59
CA PRO A 58 -14.87 -4.21 0.96
C PRO A 58 -13.56 -3.54 1.39
N HIS A 59 -12.61 -4.34 1.88
CA HIS A 59 -11.35 -3.86 2.42
C HIS A 59 -10.17 -4.75 2.03
N PHE A 60 -8.97 -4.18 2.11
CA PHE A 60 -7.70 -4.90 1.94
C PHE A 60 -6.87 -4.80 3.23
N HIS A 61 -6.02 -5.79 3.46
CA HIS A 61 -5.15 -5.89 4.62
C HIS A 61 -3.71 -5.58 4.21
N VAL A 62 -3.01 -4.80 5.02
CA VAL A 62 -1.59 -4.50 4.90
C VAL A 62 -0.89 -5.11 6.11
N ILE A 63 0.02 -6.05 5.86
CA ILE A 63 0.71 -6.79 6.92
C ILE A 63 2.21 -6.79 6.66
N SER A 64 3.03 -6.44 7.65
CA SER A 64 4.48 -6.62 7.59
C SER A 64 4.88 -8.04 7.98
N LYS A 65 6.03 -8.50 7.48
CA LYS A 65 6.57 -9.84 7.82
C LYS A 65 6.76 -10.04 9.33
N ASP A 66 7.14 -9.00 10.07
CA ASP A 66 7.34 -9.04 11.52
C ASP A 66 6.06 -8.82 12.34
N GLY A 67 4.92 -8.58 11.69
CA GLY A 67 3.63 -8.33 12.34
C GLY A 67 3.51 -6.95 13.03
N SER A 68 4.53 -6.10 12.97
CA SER A 68 4.48 -4.73 13.52
C SER A 68 3.45 -3.85 12.81
N VAL A 69 3.18 -4.15 11.53
CA VAL A 69 2.08 -3.60 10.76
C VAL A 69 1.05 -4.67 10.48
N ASN A 70 -0.19 -4.40 10.86
CA ASN A 70 -1.35 -5.22 10.56
C ASN A 70 -2.58 -4.30 10.58
N ALA A 71 -2.94 -3.80 9.41
CA ALA A 71 -3.97 -2.77 9.25
C ALA A 71 -4.92 -3.08 8.10
N LYS A 72 -6.18 -2.66 8.24
CA LYS A 72 -7.24 -2.85 7.25
C LYS A 72 -7.68 -1.51 6.68
N PHE A 73 -7.80 -1.44 5.37
CA PHE A 73 -8.18 -0.23 4.65
C PHE A 73 -9.36 -0.48 3.72
N THR A 74 -10.28 0.47 3.63
CA THR A 74 -11.37 0.42 2.66
C THR A 74 -10.81 0.40 1.23
N ILE A 75 -11.46 -0.36 0.33
CA ILE A 75 -11.01 -0.45 -1.07
C ILE A 75 -11.34 0.84 -1.84
N ASP A 76 -12.45 1.50 -1.53
CA ASP A 76 -12.94 2.69 -2.23
C ASP A 76 -12.19 3.96 -1.82
N THR A 77 -12.06 4.22 -0.51
CA THR A 77 -11.52 5.47 0.03
C THR A 77 -10.11 5.36 0.61
N CYS A 78 -9.59 4.14 0.78
CA CYS A 78 -8.32 3.90 1.49
C CYS A 78 -8.33 4.44 2.93
N GLU A 79 -9.48 4.43 3.57
CA GLU A 79 -9.64 4.82 4.96
C GLU A 79 -9.22 3.65 5.86
N LEU A 80 -8.44 3.95 6.90
CA LEU A 80 -8.04 2.97 7.90
C LEU A 80 -9.28 2.57 8.71
N ILE A 81 -9.66 1.29 8.63
CA ILE A 81 -10.77 0.72 9.40
C ILE A 81 -10.29 0.39 10.80
N CYS A 82 -9.21 -0.39 10.91
CA CYS A 82 -8.62 -0.80 12.17
C CYS A 82 -7.20 -1.36 11.99
N GLY A 83 -6.48 -1.50 13.09
CA GLY A 83 -5.18 -2.17 13.17
C GLY A 83 -4.01 -1.24 13.49
N THR A 84 -2.81 -1.80 13.43
CA THR A 84 -1.57 -1.13 13.83
C THR A 84 -0.78 -0.72 12.60
N ILE A 85 -0.55 0.58 12.44
CA ILE A 85 0.29 1.16 11.39
C ILE A 85 0.70 2.60 11.78
N SER A 86 1.88 3.04 11.34
CA SER A 86 2.35 4.41 11.60
C SER A 86 1.66 5.43 10.68
N SER A 87 1.49 6.67 11.14
CA SER A 87 0.93 7.75 10.30
C SER A 87 1.77 8.03 9.05
N LYS A 88 3.09 7.80 9.10
CA LYS A 88 3.97 7.92 7.92
C LYS A 88 3.64 6.85 6.89
N ASP A 89 3.35 5.63 7.33
CA ASP A 89 2.98 4.54 6.43
C ASP A 89 1.57 4.66 5.90
N ILE A 90 0.62 5.18 6.68
CA ILE A 90 -0.72 5.51 6.17
C ILE A 90 -0.62 6.41 4.93
N LYS A 91 0.23 7.45 4.94
CA LYS A 91 0.43 8.33 3.78
C LYS A 91 0.97 7.57 2.55
N ARG A 92 1.88 6.61 2.78
CA ARG A 92 2.40 5.76 1.70
C ARG A 92 1.34 4.82 1.15
N ILE A 93 0.52 4.23 2.01
CA ILE A 93 -0.63 3.41 1.60
C ILE A 93 -1.64 4.22 0.79
N GLN A 94 -1.87 5.48 1.16
CA GLN A 94 -2.72 6.40 0.39
C GLN A 94 -2.11 6.74 -0.99
N ALA A 95 -0.79 6.94 -1.07
CA ALA A 95 -0.11 7.14 -2.36
C ALA A 95 -0.17 5.88 -3.24
N PHE A 96 0.05 4.70 -2.64
CA PHE A 96 -0.10 3.40 -3.28
C PHE A 96 -1.52 3.20 -3.83
N HIS A 97 -2.55 3.58 -3.07
CA HIS A 97 -3.97 3.44 -3.48
C HIS A 97 -4.30 4.29 -4.70
N LYS A 98 -3.70 5.48 -4.81
CA LYS A 98 -3.87 6.39 -5.96
C LYS A 98 -3.08 5.97 -7.21
N HIS A 99 -2.19 5.01 -7.11
CA HIS A 99 -1.39 4.55 -8.24
C HIS A 99 -2.27 3.82 -9.27
N SER A 100 -2.10 4.14 -10.56
CA SER A 100 -2.98 3.68 -11.64
C SER A 100 -3.15 2.16 -11.70
N LYS A 101 -2.06 1.40 -11.54
CA LYS A 101 -2.14 -0.09 -11.51
C LYS A 101 -2.93 -0.58 -10.31
N THR A 102 -2.79 0.07 -9.16
CA THR A 102 -3.50 -0.28 -7.94
C THR A 102 -5.00 -0.05 -8.11
N VAL A 103 -5.37 1.14 -8.58
CA VAL A 103 -6.77 1.52 -8.86
C VAL A 103 -7.43 0.49 -9.77
N ILE A 104 -6.82 0.17 -10.92
CA ILE A 104 -7.39 -0.80 -11.88
C ILE A 104 -7.63 -2.17 -11.24
N VAL A 105 -6.70 -2.64 -10.41
CA VAL A 105 -6.81 -3.95 -9.75
C VAL A 105 -7.88 -3.93 -8.65
N LEU A 106 -7.94 -2.87 -7.86
CA LEU A 106 -8.91 -2.70 -6.77
C LEU A 106 -10.34 -2.48 -7.29
N GLU A 107 -10.53 -1.70 -8.35
CA GLU A 107 -11.83 -1.49 -9.00
C GLU A 107 -12.42 -2.80 -9.56
N ARG A 108 -11.58 -3.64 -10.17
CA ARG A 108 -12.00 -4.98 -10.62
C ARG A 108 -12.53 -5.83 -9.47
N PHE A 109 -12.03 -5.62 -8.25
CA PHE A 109 -12.53 -6.32 -7.06
C PHE A 109 -13.83 -5.71 -6.55
N TRP A 110 -13.88 -4.39 -6.44
CA TRP A 110 -15.08 -3.65 -6.03
C TRP A 110 -16.29 -4.00 -6.90
N ASN A 111 -16.12 -3.93 -8.23
CA ASN A 111 -17.18 -4.20 -9.20
C ASN A 111 -17.65 -5.66 -9.16
N LYS A 112 -16.78 -6.62 -8.79
CA LYS A 112 -17.15 -8.03 -8.65
C LYS A 112 -17.97 -8.31 -7.39
N ARG A 113 -17.87 -7.47 -6.36
CA ARG A 113 -18.64 -7.63 -5.12
C ARG A 113 -20.00 -6.94 -5.15
N ASN A 114 -20.13 -5.89 -5.95
CA ASN A 114 -21.33 -5.08 -6.03
C ASN A 114 -22.23 -5.39 -7.25
N ASN A 115 -21.83 -6.32 -8.12
CA ASN A 115 -22.63 -6.93 -9.20
C ASN A 115 -22.74 -8.44 -8.98
#